data_AF-A0AAX3K5B4-F1
#
_entry.id   AF-A0AAX3K5B4-F1
#
_cell.length_a   1.000
_cell.length_b   1.000
_cell.length_c   1.000
_cell.angle_alpha   90.00
_cell.angle_beta   90.00
_cell.angle_gamma   90.00
#
_symmetry.space_group_name_H-M   'P 1'
#
loop_
_entity.id
_entity.type
_entity.pdbx_description
1 polymer ?
#
loop_
_entity_poly.entity_id
_entity_poly.type
_entity_poly.pdbx_seq_one_letter_code
_entity_poly.pdbx_strand_id
1 'polypeptide(L)'
;MSSVSFAGFQYLWRISSGTYVSTYHADDYFALYYYGTASVRGTDRGYDSKTGYKSYYTWTQITYLVPGYKPYRARAYSRGKNDSVARVKKIKVKDTLLPGKKTRALYDYRTAWVDTKPGPIPSRKVKNNLSK
;
A
#
# COMPACT_ATOMS: atom_id res chain seq x y z
N MET A 1 5.20 8.07 -7.92
CA MET A 1 4.64 6.71 -8.13
C MET A 1 5.77 5.79 -8.58
N SER A 2 6.07 4.75 -7.81
CA SER A 2 6.98 3.67 -8.23
C SER A 2 6.19 2.59 -8.98
N SER A 3 6.81 1.93 -9.95
CA SER A 3 6.20 0.82 -10.69
C SER A 3 7.14 -0.34 -10.82
N VAL A 4 6.59 -1.54 -10.74
CA VAL A 4 7.39 -2.76 -10.67
C VAL A 4 6.55 -3.93 -11.22
N SER A 5 7.21 -4.83 -11.95
CA SER A 5 6.64 -6.11 -12.42
C SER A 5 7.24 -7.23 -11.60
N PHE A 6 6.41 -8.12 -11.05
CA PHE A 6 6.89 -9.14 -10.12
C PHE A 6 6.38 -10.52 -10.44
N ALA A 7 7.24 -11.46 -10.06
CA ALA A 7 7.02 -12.87 -9.90
C ALA A 7 6.74 -13.12 -8.40
N GLY A 8 5.60 -13.72 -8.06
CA GLY A 8 5.18 -14.02 -6.69
C GLY A 8 4.50 -12.88 -5.92
N PHE A 9 4.38 -13.08 -4.60
CA PHE A 9 3.71 -12.13 -3.69
C PHE A 9 4.66 -11.01 -3.29
N GLN A 10 4.15 -9.78 -3.28
CA GLN A 10 4.91 -8.62 -2.82
C GLN A 10 4.04 -7.55 -2.16
N TYR A 11 4.56 -6.98 -1.06
CA TYR A 11 4.10 -5.69 -0.57
C TYR A 11 4.65 -4.58 -1.46
N LEU A 12 3.76 -3.84 -2.11
CA LEU A 12 4.11 -2.59 -2.79
C LEU A 12 4.40 -1.49 -1.77
N TRP A 13 3.67 -1.52 -0.66
CA TRP A 13 3.80 -0.61 0.46
C TRP A 13 3.17 -1.21 1.71
N ARG A 14 3.73 -0.94 2.88
CA ARG A 14 3.26 -1.48 4.15
C ARG A 14 3.61 -0.58 5.31
N ILE A 15 2.65 -0.40 6.22
CA ILE A 15 2.85 0.26 7.52
C ILE A 15 2.69 -0.76 8.65
N SER A 16 1.70 -1.64 8.54
CA SER A 16 1.40 -2.66 9.54
C SER A 16 0.84 -3.93 8.87
N SER A 17 0.38 -4.90 9.65
CA SER A 17 -0.44 -6.00 9.13
C SER A 17 -1.89 -5.61 8.79
N GLY A 18 -2.38 -4.46 9.29
CA GLY A 18 -3.73 -3.94 9.01
C GLY A 18 -3.78 -2.89 7.89
N THR A 19 -2.65 -2.22 7.61
CA THR A 19 -2.55 -1.17 6.58
C THR A 19 -1.39 -1.46 5.63
N TYR A 20 -1.72 -1.88 4.42
CA TYR A 20 -0.77 -2.27 3.39
C TYR A 20 -1.42 -2.30 2.00
N VAL A 21 -0.58 -2.34 0.97
CA VAL A 21 -0.96 -2.65 -0.41
C VAL A 21 -0.03 -3.72 -0.93
N SER A 22 -0.61 -4.81 -1.45
CA SER A 22 0.16 -5.93 -1.99
C SER A 22 -0.36 -6.39 -3.35
N THR A 23 0.54 -7.01 -4.10
CA THR A 23 0.30 -7.62 -5.40
C THR A 23 0.76 -9.06 -5.34
N TYR A 24 0.15 -9.92 -6.15
CA TYR A 24 0.60 -11.27 -6.42
C TYR A 24 0.37 -11.57 -7.90
N HIS A 25 1.38 -12.13 -8.53
CA HIS A 25 1.32 -12.70 -9.87
C HIS A 25 2.08 -14.03 -9.81
N ALA A 26 1.58 -15.06 -10.46
CA ALA A 26 2.22 -16.36 -10.43
C ALA A 26 3.39 -16.42 -11.45
N ASP A 27 4.35 -17.30 -11.21
CA ASP A 27 5.59 -17.40 -12.00
C ASP A 27 5.47 -18.40 -13.17
N ASP A 28 4.27 -18.91 -13.42
CA ASP A 28 4.03 -19.88 -14.49
C ASP A 28 3.80 -19.18 -15.84
N TYR A 29 4.18 -19.87 -16.91
CA TYR A 29 4.01 -19.40 -18.29
C TYR A 29 2.54 -19.09 -18.64
N PHE A 30 1.59 -19.68 -17.90
CA PHE A 30 0.15 -19.48 -18.05
C PHE A 30 -0.46 -18.58 -16.96
N ALA A 31 0.35 -17.81 -16.23
CA ALA A 31 -0.10 -16.88 -15.20
C ALA A 31 -0.89 -15.70 -15.80
N LEU A 32 -2.17 -15.93 -16.12
CA LEU A 32 -3.04 -14.94 -16.77
C LEU A 32 -3.60 -13.88 -15.82
N TYR A 33 -3.35 -13.97 -14.51
CA TYR A 33 -4.04 -13.14 -13.53
C TYR A 33 -3.12 -12.51 -12.50
N TYR A 34 -3.31 -11.21 -12.32
CA TYR A 34 -2.79 -10.43 -11.20
C TYR A 34 -3.84 -10.35 -10.09
N TYR A 35 -3.38 -10.48 -8.85
CA TYR A 35 -4.20 -10.39 -7.65
C TYR A 35 -3.69 -9.26 -6.77
N GLY A 36 -4.54 -8.25 -6.54
CA GLY A 36 -4.20 -7.10 -5.72
C GLY A 36 -4.97 -7.09 -4.41
N THR A 37 -4.34 -6.62 -3.34
CA THR A 37 -4.99 -6.35 -2.06
C THR A 37 -4.65 -4.94 -1.58
N ALA A 38 -5.68 -4.16 -1.28
CA ALA A 38 -5.58 -2.92 -0.53
C ALA A 38 -6.20 -3.14 0.86
N SER A 39 -5.43 -2.87 1.91
CA SER A 39 -5.87 -2.96 3.30
C SER A 39 -5.62 -1.66 4.02
N VAL A 40 -6.56 -1.25 4.87
CA VAL A 40 -6.41 -0.08 5.73
C VAL A 40 -7.07 -0.32 7.09
N ARG A 41 -6.38 0.06 8.15
CA ARG A 41 -6.89 0.07 9.52
C ARG A 41 -6.75 1.48 10.09
N GLY A 42 -7.86 2.04 10.53
CA GLY A 42 -7.94 3.43 10.98
C GLY A 42 -7.12 3.73 12.22
N THR A 43 -6.87 2.75 13.10
CA THR A 43 -6.01 2.91 14.29
C THR A 43 -4.51 2.88 13.98
N ASP A 44 -4.11 2.51 12.77
CA ASP A 44 -2.69 2.61 12.39
C ASP A 44 -2.26 4.07 12.28
N ARG A 45 -1.00 4.33 12.63
CA ARG A 45 -0.45 5.68 12.73
C ARG A 45 0.72 5.84 11.79
N GLY A 46 0.64 6.89 10.98
CA GLY A 46 1.78 7.46 10.27
C GLY A 46 2.31 8.66 11.05
N TYR A 47 3.58 8.96 10.86
CA TYR A 47 4.22 10.14 11.44
C TYR A 47 4.88 10.94 10.32
N ASP A 48 4.52 12.22 10.21
CA ASP A 48 5.19 13.14 9.30
C ASP A 48 6.31 13.85 10.06
N SER A 49 7.56 13.50 9.72
CA SER A 49 8.75 14.08 10.34
C SER A 49 9.00 15.54 9.99
N LYS A 50 8.39 16.06 8.92
CA LYS A 50 8.53 17.46 8.53
C LYS A 50 7.54 18.36 9.27
N THR A 51 6.32 17.88 9.47
CA THR A 51 5.24 18.68 10.07
C THR A 51 4.99 18.38 11.56
N GLY A 52 5.46 17.24 12.06
CA GLY A 52 5.27 16.83 13.46
C GLY A 52 3.93 16.16 13.75
N TYR A 53 3.05 16.04 12.76
CA TYR A 53 1.70 15.53 12.97
C TYR A 53 1.62 14.01 12.89
N LYS A 54 0.87 13.44 13.83
CA LYS A 54 0.37 12.07 13.72
C LYS A 54 -0.78 12.06 12.73
N SER A 55 -0.72 11.10 11.82
CA SER A 55 -1.77 10.89 10.83
C SER A 55 -2.30 9.47 10.90
N TYR A 56 -3.53 9.28 10.42
CA TYR A 56 -4.11 7.98 10.19
C TYR A 56 -4.46 7.85 8.71
N TYR A 57 -4.57 6.60 8.25
CA TYR A 57 -4.86 6.31 6.85
C TYR A 57 -6.36 6.27 6.62
N THR A 58 -6.86 7.15 5.75
CA THR A 58 -8.28 7.22 5.38
C THR A 58 -8.63 6.18 4.32
N TRP A 59 -7.71 5.94 3.38
CA TRP A 59 -7.83 4.86 2.41
C TRP A 59 -6.47 4.42 1.87
N THR A 60 -6.43 3.19 1.35
CA THR A 60 -5.33 2.65 0.53
C THR A 60 -5.89 2.13 -0.78
N GLN A 61 -5.11 2.16 -1.85
CA GLN A 61 -5.52 1.74 -3.18
C GLN A 61 -4.42 0.94 -3.88
N ILE A 62 -4.82 -0.11 -4.58
CA ILE A 62 -4.03 -0.74 -5.63
C ILE A 62 -4.61 -0.38 -7.00
N THR A 63 -3.73 -0.14 -7.97
CA THR A 63 -4.09 0.11 -9.36
C THR A 63 -3.26 -0.78 -10.28
N TYR A 64 -3.92 -1.52 -11.16
CA TYR A 64 -3.25 -2.21 -12.26
C TYR A 64 -3.42 -1.43 -13.55
N LEU A 65 -2.30 -1.24 -14.24
CA LEU A 65 -2.25 -0.70 -15.60
C LEU A 65 -1.96 -1.86 -16.54
N VAL A 66 -3.02 -2.43 -17.11
CA VAL A 66 -2.91 -3.46 -18.15
C VAL A 66 -2.83 -2.75 -19.51
N PRO A 67 -1.80 -3.02 -20.32
CA PRO A 67 -1.66 -2.39 -21.63
C PRO A 67 -2.89 -2.60 -22.52
N GLY A 68 -3.42 -1.52 -23.08
CA GLY A 68 -4.61 -1.55 -23.93
C GLY A 68 -5.95 -1.50 -23.19
N TYR A 69 -5.94 -1.47 -21.85
CA TYR A 69 -7.15 -1.40 -21.03
C TYR A 69 -7.15 -0.17 -20.13
N LYS A 70 -8.35 0.19 -19.64
CA LYS A 70 -8.51 1.20 -18.60
C LYS A 70 -7.90 0.71 -17.28
N PRO A 71 -7.41 1.61 -16.40
CA PRO A 71 -6.86 1.23 -15.09
C PRO A 71 -7.88 0.48 -14.23
N TYR A 72 -7.46 -0.65 -13.65
CA TYR A 72 -8.25 -1.42 -12.70
C TYR A 72 -7.89 -1.02 -11.27
N ARG A 73 -8.86 -0.67 -10.44
CA ARG A 73 -8.61 -0.08 -9.11
C ARG A 73 -9.41 -0.81 -8.03
N ALA A 74 -8.75 -1.08 -6.90
CA ALA A 74 -9.42 -1.45 -5.66
C ALA A 74 -8.93 -0.55 -4.53
N ARG A 75 -9.89 0.09 -3.86
CA ARG A 75 -9.63 1.02 -2.76
C ARG A 75 -10.36 0.57 -1.50
N ALA A 76 -9.63 0.43 -0.41
CA ALA A 76 -10.19 0.17 0.91
C ALA A 76 -10.22 1.48 1.72
N TYR A 77 -11.33 1.73 2.40
CA TYR A 77 -11.52 2.91 3.25
C TYR A 77 -11.58 2.49 4.71
N SER A 78 -10.90 3.24 5.59
CA SER A 78 -11.10 3.10 7.03
C SER A 78 -12.38 3.83 7.43
N ARG A 79 -13.01 3.44 8.54
CA ARG A 79 -14.16 4.16 9.11
C ARG A 79 -13.74 5.29 10.05
N GLY A 80 -12.55 5.85 9.86
CA GLY A 80 -11.99 6.94 10.67
C GLY A 80 -10.86 6.48 11.60
N LYS A 81 -10.29 7.44 12.34
CA LYS A 81 -9.05 7.27 13.13
C LYS A 81 -9.11 6.22 14.25
N ASN A 82 -10.32 5.80 14.65
CA ASN A 82 -10.54 4.83 15.71
C ASN A 82 -10.97 3.44 15.19
N ASP A 83 -11.02 3.23 13.87
CA ASP A 83 -11.38 1.92 13.28
C ASP A 83 -10.24 0.90 13.49
N SER A 84 -10.40 0.03 14.49
CA SER A 84 -9.42 -1.02 14.83
C SER A 84 -9.50 -2.24 13.92
N VAL A 85 -10.51 -2.31 13.05
CA VAL A 85 -10.70 -3.42 12.11
C VAL A 85 -9.98 -3.09 10.80
N ALA A 86 -9.19 -4.04 10.31
CA ALA A 86 -8.60 -3.94 8.98
C ALA A 86 -9.70 -4.08 7.91
N ARG A 87 -9.86 -3.06 7.08
CA ARG A 87 -10.78 -3.04 5.94
C ARG A 87 -10.00 -3.44 4.70
N VAL A 88 -10.46 -4.47 4.02
CA VAL A 88 -9.73 -5.09 2.92
C VAL A 88 -10.58 -5.04 1.65
N LYS A 89 -9.95 -4.65 0.54
CA LYS A 89 -10.50 -4.80 -0.81
C LYS A 89 -9.49 -5.54 -1.68
N LYS A 90 -9.99 -6.54 -2.41
CA LYS A 90 -9.21 -7.35 -3.34
C LYS A 90 -9.64 -7.07 -4.77
N ILE A 91 -8.73 -7.24 -5.71
CA ILE A 91 -9.01 -7.18 -7.14
C ILE A 91 -8.29 -8.31 -7.86
N LYS A 92 -8.95 -8.88 -8.87
CA LYS A 92 -8.37 -9.83 -9.81
C LYS A 92 -8.40 -9.18 -11.19
N VAL A 93 -7.25 -9.16 -11.87
CA VAL A 93 -7.08 -8.50 -13.16
C VAL A 93 -6.45 -9.49 -14.14
N LYS A 94 -7.03 -9.61 -15.32
CA LYS A 94 -6.48 -10.47 -16.38
C LYS A 94 -5.33 -9.72 -17.07
N ASP A 95 -4.19 -10.36 -17.23
CA ASP A 95 -3.07 -9.82 -17.99
C ASP A 95 -3.35 -9.86 -19.49
N THR A 96 -2.58 -9.07 -20.24
CA THR A 96 -2.54 -9.13 -21.69
C THR A 96 -1.40 -10.02 -22.15
N LEU A 97 -1.65 -10.86 -23.17
CA LEU A 97 -0.62 -11.70 -23.80
C LEU A 97 0.17 -10.93 -24.89
N LEU A 98 0.05 -9.59 -24.91
CA LEU A 98 0.72 -8.76 -25.91
C LEU A 98 2.25 -8.78 -25.70
N PRO A 99 3.04 -9.17 -26.71
CA PRO A 99 4.48 -9.22 -26.58
C PRO A 99 5.06 -7.84 -26.22
N GLY A 100 5.99 -7.82 -25.25
CA GLY A 100 6.78 -6.64 -24.87
C GLY A 100 6.12 -5.62 -23.94
N LYS A 101 4.80 -5.68 -23.69
CA LYS A 101 4.13 -4.75 -22.75
C LYS A 101 3.65 -5.50 -21.50
N LYS A 102 4.27 -5.21 -20.36
CA LYS A 102 3.94 -5.83 -19.07
C LYS A 102 2.91 -5.03 -18.29
N THR A 103 2.00 -5.74 -17.60
CA THR A 103 1.12 -5.13 -16.61
C THR A 103 1.91 -4.55 -15.45
N ARG A 104 1.54 -3.34 -15.00
CA ARG A 104 2.18 -2.65 -13.88
C ARG A 104 1.22 -2.57 -12.70
N ALA A 105 1.73 -2.87 -11.50
CA ALA A 105 1.03 -2.66 -10.25
C ALA A 105 1.51 -1.35 -9.59
N LEU A 106 0.57 -0.53 -9.13
CA LEU A 106 0.81 0.74 -8.47
C LEU A 106 0.03 0.77 -7.16
N TYR A 107 0.54 1.52 -6.19
CA TYR A 107 -0.15 1.78 -4.94
C TYR A 107 -0.33 3.29 -4.72
N ASP A 108 -1.36 3.63 -3.95
CA ASP A 108 -1.61 4.98 -3.47
C ASP A 108 -2.32 4.92 -2.10
N TYR A 109 -2.27 6.00 -1.34
CA TYR A 109 -2.95 6.12 -0.07
C TYR A 109 -3.23 7.58 0.27
N ARG A 110 -4.22 7.80 1.15
CA ARG A 110 -4.46 9.11 1.74
C ARG A 110 -4.44 9.03 3.24
N THR A 111 -3.90 10.08 3.85
CA THR A 111 -3.91 10.28 5.28
C THR A 111 -4.78 11.47 5.67
N ALA A 112 -5.17 11.50 6.94
CA ALA A 112 -5.73 12.66 7.62
C ALA A 112 -5.10 12.78 9.01
N TRP A 113 -5.10 13.98 9.59
CA TRP A 113 -4.51 14.20 10.92
C TRP A 113 -5.30 13.49 12.02
N VAL A 114 -4.59 12.95 13.00
CA VAL A 114 -5.18 12.31 14.19
C VAL A 114 -5.56 13.38 15.21
N ASP A 115 -4.66 14.33 15.41
CA ASP A 115 -4.74 15.42 16.39
C ASP A 115 -4.65 16.77 15.69
N THR A 116 -5.23 17.81 16.28
CA THR A 116 -5.17 19.20 15.78
C THR A 116 -3.90 19.94 16.18
N LYS A 117 -2.99 19.29 16.92
CA LYS A 117 -1.68 19.83 17.34
C LYS A 117 -0.57 18.84 16.97
N PRO A 118 0.62 19.33 16.57
CA PRO A 118 1.75 18.45 16.32
C PRO A 118 2.16 17.75 17.60
N GLY A 119 2.45 16.44 17.51
CA GLY A 119 2.94 15.68 18.65
C GLY A 119 4.42 15.94 18.89
N PRO A 120 4.98 15.49 20.03
CA PRO A 120 6.43 15.51 20.22
C PRO A 120 7.11 14.75 19.07
N ILE A 121 8.10 15.39 18.45
CA ILE A 121 8.86 14.77 17.37
C ILE A 121 9.58 13.55 17.96
N PRO A 122 9.36 12.32 17.45
CA PRO A 122 10.10 11.15 17.88
C PRO A 122 11.59 11.45 17.64
N SER A 123 12.36 11.57 18.72
CA SER A 123 13.80 11.64 18.60
C SER A 123 14.25 10.32 17.96
N ARG A 124 14.99 10.43 16.86
CA ARG A 124 15.65 9.28 16.25
C ARG A 124 16.61 8.75 17.30
N LYS A 125 16.26 7.66 18.00
CA LYS A 125 17.22 6.95 18.86
C LYS A 125 18.34 6.48 17.93
N VAL A 126 19.48 7.17 18.00
CA VAL A 126 20.72 6.70 17.41
C VAL A 126 21.00 5.35 18.06
N LYS A 127 21.00 4.28 17.28
CA LYS A 127 21.64 3.03 17.71
C LYS A 127 23.13 3.34 17.78
N ASN A 128 23.61 3.73 18.96
CA ASN A 128 25.04 3.67 19.25
C ASN A 128 25.39 2.18 19.28
N ASN A 129 25.90 1.66 18.16
CA ASN A 129 26.74 0.47 18.19
C ASN A 129 28.03 0.87 18.92
N LEU A 130 28.01 0.80 20.24
CA LEU A 130 29.23 0.74 21.03
C LEU A 130 29.79 -0.67 20.88
N SER A 131 30.92 -0.74 20.20
CA SER A 131 31.77 -1.91 20.12
C SER A 131 32.11 -2.43 21.51
N LYS A 132 32.13 -3.76 21.65
CA LYS A 132 33.13 -4.48 22.45
C LYS A 132 33.51 -5.73 21.70
#